data_AF-A0A7X1LPS2-F1
#
_entry.id   AF-A0A7X1LPS2-F1
#
_cell.length_a   1.000
_cell.length_b   1.000
_cell.length_c   1.000
_cell.angle_alpha   90.00
_cell.angle_beta   90.00
_cell.angle_gamma   90.00
#
_symmetry.space_group_name_H-M   'P 1'
#
loop_
_entity.id
_entity.type
_entity.pdbx_description
1 polymer ?
#
loop_
_entity_poly.entity_id
_entity_poly.type
_entity_poly.pdbx_seq_one_letter_code
_entity_poly.pdbx_strand_id
1 'polypeptide(L)'
;MSGWDLKPQGISQVLKSTGESASHLEKYAKAYGEHLTSAATHAGTISADAGSGGSGGSGEKAQGGLVALALSQYAEHASKDLQWIAARAGKSLQGVVDATTAYLHGDEEMAAEAQRKTLSAPKVDMPGAGKKGRP
;
A
#
# COMPACT_ATOMS: atom_id res chain seq x y z
N MET A 1 -18.44 8.95 -36.04
CA MET A 1 -17.99 7.66 -35.46
C MET A 1 -16.78 7.99 -34.64
N SER A 2 -16.89 7.86 -33.34
CA SER A 2 -15.85 8.26 -32.42
C SER A 2 -14.67 7.29 -32.44
N GLY A 3 -13.47 7.82 -32.20
CA GLY A 3 -12.20 7.10 -32.36
C GLY A 3 -11.90 6.04 -31.30
N TRP A 4 -12.85 5.66 -30.46
CA TRP A 4 -12.66 4.71 -29.36
C TRP A 4 -13.11 3.29 -29.78
N ASP A 5 -12.19 2.44 -30.26
CA ASP A 5 -12.48 1.01 -30.50
C ASP A 5 -12.39 0.20 -29.19
N LEU A 6 -13.37 0.39 -28.29
CA LEU A 6 -13.46 -0.38 -27.05
C LEU A 6 -14.21 -1.70 -27.27
N LYS A 7 -13.67 -2.80 -26.72
CA LYS A 7 -14.30 -4.13 -26.70
C LYS A 7 -14.76 -4.49 -25.27
N PRO A 8 -16.04 -4.30 -24.91
CA PRO A 8 -16.52 -4.45 -23.52
C PRO A 8 -16.21 -5.82 -22.90
N GLN A 9 -16.29 -6.90 -23.70
CA GLN A 9 -15.98 -8.26 -23.25
C GLN A 9 -14.50 -8.42 -22.86
N GLY A 10 -13.58 -7.87 -23.67
CA GLY A 10 -12.15 -7.89 -23.36
C GLY A 10 -11.81 -7.07 -22.12
N ILE A 11 -12.46 -5.91 -21.95
CA ILE A 11 -12.30 -5.06 -20.77
C ILE A 11 -12.76 -5.80 -19.51
N SER A 12 -13.91 -6.49 -19.56
CA SER A 12 -14.40 -7.30 -18.43
C SER A 12 -13.41 -8.39 -18.01
N GLN A 13 -12.75 -9.04 -18.97
CA GLN A 13 -11.73 -10.06 -18.67
C GLN A 13 -10.49 -9.46 -17.99
N VAL A 14 -10.00 -8.33 -18.49
CA VAL A 14 -8.87 -7.62 -17.88
C VAL A 14 -9.23 -7.12 -16.47
N LEU A 15 -10.44 -6.61 -16.29
CA LEU A 15 -10.91 -6.14 -14.99
C LEU A 15 -10.97 -7.28 -13.96
N LYS A 16 -11.49 -8.46 -14.38
CA LYS A 16 -11.54 -9.66 -13.52
C LYS A 16 -10.15 -10.14 -13.12
N SER A 17 -9.26 -10.35 -14.08
CA SER A 17 -7.88 -10.84 -13.81
C SER A 17 -7.07 -9.85 -12.97
N THR A 18 -7.22 -8.55 -13.21
CA THR A 18 -6.55 -7.51 -12.42
C THR A 18 -7.15 -7.41 -11.02
N GLY A 19 -8.48 -7.52 -10.89
CA GLY A 19 -9.16 -7.56 -9.59
C GLY A 19 -8.75 -8.79 -8.75
N GLU A 20 -8.60 -9.95 -9.38
CA GLU A 20 -8.09 -11.17 -8.73
C GLU A 20 -6.65 -10.97 -8.24
N SER A 21 -5.78 -10.40 -9.07
CA SER A 21 -4.41 -10.07 -8.67
C SER A 21 -4.37 -9.05 -7.53
N ALA A 22 -5.21 -8.02 -7.58
CA ALA A 22 -5.33 -7.01 -6.53
C ALA A 22 -5.85 -7.60 -5.21
N SER A 23 -6.71 -8.63 -5.27
CA SER A 23 -7.20 -9.34 -4.08
C SER A 23 -6.09 -10.02 -3.28
N HIS A 24 -4.97 -10.35 -3.92
CA HIS A 24 -3.82 -10.95 -3.26
C HIS A 24 -2.94 -9.94 -2.51
N LEU A 25 -3.08 -8.62 -2.78
CA LEU A 25 -2.31 -7.59 -2.08
C LEU A 25 -2.51 -7.64 -0.57
N GLU A 26 -3.73 -7.89 -0.08
CA GLU A 26 -4.00 -8.03 1.35
C GLU A 26 -3.26 -9.23 1.96
N LYS A 27 -3.21 -10.36 1.23
CA LYS A 27 -2.49 -11.55 1.68
C LYS A 27 -1.00 -11.29 1.78
N TYR A 28 -0.41 -10.64 0.77
CA TYR A 28 1.01 -10.28 0.77
C TYR A 28 1.35 -9.26 1.85
N ALA A 29 0.48 -8.28 2.09
CA ALA A 29 0.67 -7.31 3.17
C ALA A 29 0.66 -7.98 4.56
N LYS A 30 -0.23 -8.96 4.80
CA LYS A 30 -0.25 -9.74 6.04
C LYS A 30 1.03 -10.57 6.21
N ALA A 31 1.41 -11.35 5.19
CA ALA A 31 2.63 -12.16 5.22
C ALA A 31 3.88 -11.29 5.47
N TYR A 32 3.92 -10.10 4.86
CA TYR A 32 4.99 -9.13 5.07
C TYR A 32 5.10 -8.66 6.53
N GLY A 33 3.97 -8.32 7.16
CA GLY A 33 3.94 -7.96 8.58
C GLY A 33 4.35 -9.11 9.52
N GLU A 34 3.91 -10.33 9.22
CA GLU A 34 4.29 -11.54 9.97
C GLU A 34 5.80 -11.80 9.89
N HIS A 35 6.39 -11.71 8.69
CA HIS A 35 7.82 -11.89 8.50
C HIS A 35 8.65 -10.79 9.17
N LEU A 36 8.20 -9.53 9.14
CA LEU A 36 8.86 -8.44 9.84
C LEU A 36 8.81 -8.61 11.35
N THR A 37 7.68 -9.03 11.90
CA THR A 37 7.53 -9.31 13.34
C THR A 37 8.43 -10.47 13.77
N SER A 38 8.46 -11.54 12.97
CA SER A 38 9.36 -12.67 13.20
C SER A 38 10.83 -12.23 13.14
N ALA A 39 11.23 -11.47 12.12
CA ALA A 39 12.58 -10.94 11.99
C ALA A 39 12.95 -10.01 13.14
N ALA A 40 12.06 -9.13 13.59
CA ALA A 40 12.29 -8.26 14.75
C ALA A 40 12.46 -9.05 16.06
N THR A 41 11.71 -10.15 16.22
CA THR A 41 11.80 -11.04 17.39
C THR A 41 13.11 -11.84 17.42
N HIS A 42 13.65 -12.19 16.25
CA HIS A 42 14.90 -12.94 16.11
C HIS A 42 16.14 -12.06 15.90
N ALA A 43 15.95 -10.76 15.64
CA ALA A 43 17.02 -9.79 15.59
C ALA A 43 17.50 -9.54 17.02
N GLY A 44 18.70 -10.04 17.34
CA GLY A 44 19.28 -10.03 18.68
C GLY A 44 19.30 -8.67 19.39
N THR A 45 19.72 -8.67 20.65
CA THR A 45 19.56 -7.57 21.59
C THR A 45 20.64 -6.48 21.51
N ILE A 46 21.15 -6.14 20.32
CA ILE A 46 22.11 -5.02 20.19
C ILE A 46 21.39 -3.73 20.62
N SER A 47 21.84 -3.12 21.70
CA SER A 47 21.34 -1.82 22.20
C SER A 47 22.27 -0.69 21.77
N ALA A 48 21.71 0.52 21.54
CA ALA A 48 22.48 1.72 21.20
C ALA A 48 23.47 2.18 22.29
N ASP A 49 23.37 1.64 23.50
CA ASP A 49 24.29 1.94 24.61
C ASP A 49 25.63 1.15 24.54
N ALA A 50 25.85 0.33 23.50
CA ALA A 50 27.07 -0.46 23.31
C ALA A 50 28.33 0.37 22.98
N GLY A 51 28.36 1.66 23.35
CA GLY A 51 29.50 2.56 23.29
C GLY A 51 30.19 2.83 24.64
N SER A 52 29.71 2.28 25.77
CA SER A 52 30.47 2.32 27.03
C SER A 52 30.73 0.90 27.53
N GLY A 53 32.00 0.63 27.83
CA GLY A 53 32.55 -0.71 27.87
C GLY A 53 31.96 -1.66 28.92
N GLY A 54 32.00 -2.94 28.56
CA GLY A 54 32.38 -3.98 29.49
C GLY A 54 31.26 -4.73 30.22
N SER A 55 31.47 -6.05 30.21
CA SER A 55 31.04 -7.04 31.20
C SER A 55 29.60 -7.54 31.12
N GLY A 56 29.53 -8.88 31.12
CA GLY A 56 28.28 -9.64 31.13
C GLY A 56 27.41 -9.33 32.34
N GLY A 57 26.11 -9.43 32.12
CA GLY A 57 25.10 -9.33 33.15
C GLY A 57 23.77 -9.84 32.59
N SER A 58 23.40 -11.04 32.98
CA SER A 58 22.05 -11.59 32.83
C SER A 58 21.04 -10.65 33.50
N GLY A 59 20.19 -10.00 32.69
CA GLY A 59 19.11 -9.14 33.18
C GLY A 59 18.25 -8.65 32.02
N GLU A 60 17.11 -9.34 31.82
CA GLU A 60 16.05 -9.10 30.84
C GLU A 60 16.49 -9.05 29.36
N LYS A 61 16.04 -10.04 28.57
CA LYS A 61 16.15 -9.99 27.11
C LYS A 61 15.43 -8.73 26.63
N ALA A 62 16.16 -7.64 26.40
CA ALA A 62 15.61 -6.45 25.77
C ALA A 62 14.94 -6.91 24.46
N GLN A 63 13.61 -6.89 24.46
CA GLN A 63 12.82 -7.52 23.41
C GLN A 63 12.94 -6.66 22.16
N GLY A 64 13.88 -7.04 21.29
CA GLY A 64 14.24 -6.34 20.07
C GLY A 64 15.32 -5.27 20.27
N GLY A 65 16.54 -5.54 19.78
CA GLY A 65 17.60 -4.52 19.71
C GLY A 65 17.33 -3.43 18.66
N LEU A 66 18.33 -2.62 18.33
CA LEU A 66 18.25 -1.55 17.32
C LEU A 66 17.68 -2.01 15.97
N VAL A 67 17.93 -3.27 15.60
CA VAL A 67 17.41 -3.87 14.38
C VAL A 67 15.88 -4.04 14.46
N ALA A 68 15.32 -4.42 15.61
CA ALA A 68 13.87 -4.49 15.78
C ALA A 68 13.21 -3.11 15.68
N LEU A 69 13.86 -2.07 16.23
CA LEU A 69 13.45 -0.68 16.11
C LEU A 69 13.51 -0.18 14.66
N ALA A 70 14.57 -0.52 13.92
CA ALA A 70 14.67 -0.19 12.50
C ALA A 70 13.60 -0.92 11.68
N LEU A 71 13.34 -2.20 12.00
CA LEU A 71 12.29 -2.98 11.35
C LEU A 71 10.88 -2.43 11.65
N SER A 72 10.61 -1.93 12.85
CA SER A 72 9.31 -1.32 13.16
C SER A 72 9.08 -0.03 12.37
N GLN A 73 10.10 0.84 12.29
CA GLN A 73 10.02 2.06 11.48
C GLN A 73 9.87 1.73 9.99
N TYR A 74 10.62 0.75 9.49
CA TYR A 74 10.48 0.28 8.12
C TYR A 74 9.11 -0.34 7.86
N ALA A 75 8.57 -1.11 8.81
CA ALA A 75 7.24 -1.70 8.72
C ALA A 75 6.14 -0.64 8.60
N GLU A 76 6.21 0.42 9.41
CA GLU A 76 5.26 1.54 9.36
C GLU A 76 5.28 2.25 8.00
N HIS A 77 6.48 2.55 7.48
CA HIS A 77 6.63 3.16 6.17
C HIS A 77 6.15 2.24 5.03
N ALA A 78 6.57 0.98 5.03
CA ALA A 78 6.17 0.02 4.01
C ALA A 78 4.67 -0.28 4.03
N SER A 79 4.04 -0.32 5.21
CA SER A 79 2.58 -0.51 5.33
C SER A 79 1.81 0.63 4.68
N LYS A 80 2.28 1.87 4.84
CA LYS A 80 1.70 3.05 4.18
C LYS A 80 1.80 2.95 2.66
N ASP A 81 2.96 2.56 2.16
CA ASP A 81 3.18 2.43 0.71
C ASP A 81 2.32 1.31 0.12
N LEU A 82 2.19 0.17 0.83
CA LEU A 82 1.31 -0.93 0.44
C LEU A 82 -0.17 -0.49 0.37
N GLN A 83 -0.64 0.26 1.37
CA GLN A 83 -2.00 0.83 1.36
C GLN A 83 -2.20 1.80 0.20
N TRP A 84 -1.21 2.64 -0.11
CA TRP A 84 -1.28 3.57 -1.22
C TRP A 84 -1.32 2.86 -2.58
N ILE A 85 -0.53 1.80 -2.76
CA ILE A 85 -0.54 0.96 -3.96
C ILE A 85 -1.91 0.29 -4.13
N ALA A 86 -2.47 -0.28 -3.07
CA ALA A 86 -3.79 -0.89 -3.10
C ALA A 86 -4.88 0.14 -3.45
N ALA A 87 -4.86 1.32 -2.82
CA ALA A 87 -5.79 2.40 -3.12
C ALA A 87 -5.66 2.89 -4.57
N ARG A 88 -4.45 2.95 -5.11
CA ARG A 88 -4.20 3.34 -6.49
C ARG A 88 -4.69 2.30 -7.48
N ALA A 89 -4.43 1.02 -7.22
CA ALA A 89 -4.94 -0.07 -8.03
C ALA A 89 -6.48 -0.08 -8.08
N GLY A 90 -7.14 0.08 -6.93
CA GLY A 90 -8.60 0.19 -6.85
C GLY A 90 -9.15 1.38 -7.64
N LYS A 91 -8.51 2.55 -7.54
CA LYS A 91 -8.92 3.75 -8.30
C LYS A 91 -8.75 3.59 -9.81
N SER A 92 -7.68 2.93 -10.26
CA SER A 92 -7.47 2.61 -11.67
C SER A 92 -8.54 1.65 -12.19
N LEU A 93 -8.87 0.60 -11.44
CA LEU A 93 -9.94 -0.33 -11.80
C LEU A 93 -11.29 0.39 -11.88
N GLN A 94 -11.60 1.24 -10.90
CA GLN A 94 -12.87 1.96 -10.88
C GLN A 94 -13.06 2.85 -12.09
N GLY A 95 -12.07 3.65 -12.49
CA GLY A 95 -12.31 4.50 -13.66
C GLY A 95 -12.18 3.80 -15.01
N VAL A 96 -11.63 2.58 -15.08
CA VAL A 96 -11.85 1.71 -16.25
C VAL A 96 -13.34 1.33 -16.36
N VAL A 97 -13.98 1.01 -15.22
CA VAL A 97 -15.43 0.75 -15.17
C VAL A 97 -16.22 2.00 -15.55
N ASP A 98 -15.91 3.15 -14.96
CA ASP A 98 -16.62 4.41 -15.22
C ASP A 98 -16.44 4.86 -16.68
N ALA A 99 -15.23 4.77 -17.24
CA ALA A 99 -14.98 5.12 -18.63
C ALA A 99 -15.70 4.19 -19.62
N THR A 100 -15.72 2.88 -19.33
CA THR A 100 -16.47 1.91 -20.16
C THR A 100 -17.97 2.16 -20.08
N THR A 101 -18.47 2.52 -18.90
CA THR A 101 -19.88 2.83 -18.68
C THR A 101 -20.27 4.09 -19.46
N ALA A 102 -19.53 5.19 -19.29
CA ALA A 102 -19.75 6.43 -20.03
C ALA A 102 -19.67 6.23 -21.56
N TYR A 103 -18.72 5.42 -22.03
CA TYR A 103 -18.63 5.03 -23.45
C TYR A 103 -19.87 4.27 -23.93
N LEU A 104 -20.37 3.29 -23.17
CA LEU A 104 -21.60 2.56 -23.52
C LEU A 104 -22.83 3.46 -23.54
N HIS A 105 -22.85 4.52 -22.73
CA HIS A 105 -23.90 5.55 -22.74
C HIS A 105 -23.73 6.58 -23.87
N GLY A 106 -22.65 6.51 -24.65
CA GLY A 106 -22.36 7.44 -25.74
C GLY A 106 -21.81 8.80 -25.30
N ASP A 107 -21.37 8.92 -24.05
CA ASP A 107 -20.80 10.15 -23.48
C ASP A 107 -19.27 10.05 -23.40
N GLU A 108 -18.61 10.45 -24.49
CA GLU A 108 -17.16 10.31 -24.62
C GLU A 108 -16.37 11.35 -23.84
N GLU A 109 -16.94 12.53 -23.66
CA GLU A 109 -16.34 13.57 -22.83
C GLU A 109 -16.29 13.09 -21.38
N MET A 110 -17.38 12.47 -20.90
CA MET A 110 -17.43 11.84 -19.59
C MET A 110 -16.46 10.64 -19.49
N ALA A 111 -16.33 9.81 -20.54
CA ALA A 111 -15.38 8.71 -20.55
C ALA A 111 -13.91 9.20 -20.43
N ALA A 112 -13.56 10.25 -21.20
CA ALA A 112 -12.24 10.86 -21.14
C ALA A 112 -11.99 11.56 -19.79
N GLU A 113 -13.01 12.20 -19.22
CA GLU A 113 -12.92 12.80 -17.89
C GLU A 113 -12.75 11.76 -16.80
N ALA A 114 -13.48 10.64 -16.86
CA ALA A 114 -13.34 9.51 -15.94
C ALA A 114 -11.90 8.97 -15.97
N GLN A 115 -11.36 8.76 -17.18
CA GLN A 115 -9.96 8.35 -17.35
C GLN A 115 -8.99 9.37 -16.73
N ARG A 116 -9.17 10.68 -16.96
CA ARG A 116 -8.35 11.73 -16.32
C ARG A 116 -8.45 11.71 -14.80
N LYS A 117 -9.65 11.51 -14.24
CA LYS A 117 -9.88 11.45 -12.79
C LYS A 117 -9.14 10.29 -12.13
N THR A 118 -8.97 9.15 -12.80
CA THR A 118 -8.20 8.01 -12.26
C THR A 118 -6.72 8.33 -12.02
N LEU A 119 -6.13 9.19 -12.85
CA LEU A 119 -4.71 9.56 -12.75
C LEU A 119 -4.40 10.38 -11.50
N SER A 120 -5.42 11.02 -10.91
CA SER A 120 -5.30 11.75 -9.66
C SER A 120 -4.86 10.83 -8.53
N ALA A 121 -3.98 11.29 -7.65
CA ALA A 121 -3.52 10.50 -6.50
C ALA A 121 -4.71 10.05 -5.61
N PRO A 122 -4.67 8.82 -5.07
CA PRO A 122 -5.62 8.40 -4.02
C PRO A 122 -5.41 9.23 -2.75
N LYS A 123 -6.51 9.60 -2.08
CA LYS A 123 -6.47 10.09 -0.71
C LYS A 123 -6.64 8.88 0.21
N VAL A 124 -5.62 8.58 1.00
CA VAL A 124 -5.67 7.55 2.03
C VAL A 124 -5.81 8.28 3.36
N ASP A 125 -7.00 8.24 3.98
CA ASP A 125 -7.21 8.78 5.33
C ASP A 125 -6.52 7.87 6.33
N MET A 126 -5.63 8.44 7.15
CA MET A 126 -4.83 7.68 8.11
C MET A 126 -5.09 8.14 9.55
N PRO A 127 -5.26 7.22 10.52
CA PRO A 127 -5.11 7.56 11.93
C PRO A 127 -3.67 8.05 12.17
N GLY A 128 -3.54 9.28 12.70
CA GLY A 128 -2.26 9.94 12.97
C GLY A 128 -1.87 11.08 12.02
N ALA A 129 -2.63 11.32 10.94
CA ALA A 129 -2.38 12.44 10.01
C ALA A 129 -2.74 13.84 10.59
N GLY A 130 -3.32 13.89 11.79
CA GLY A 130 -3.71 15.13 12.45
C GLY A 130 -2.96 15.36 13.76
N LYS A 131 -1.73 15.87 13.69
CA LYS A 131 -1.11 16.80 14.67
C LYS A 131 0.36 17.06 14.30
N LYS A 132 0.60 17.83 13.23
CA LYS A 132 1.83 18.62 13.11
C LYS A 132 1.54 19.99 12.49
N GLY A 133 1.70 21.01 13.35
CA GLY A 133 1.80 22.45 13.04
C GLY A 133 0.46 23.15 12.94
N ARG A 134 0.22 24.34 13.49
CA ARG A 134 1.04 25.43 14.08
C ARG A 134 0.02 26.52 14.53
N PRO A 135 0.32 27.62 15.26
CA PRO A 135 1.57 28.09 15.89
C PRO A 135 1.70 27.88 17.39
#